data_AF-A0A2V5LQN8-F1
#
_entry.id   AF-A0A2V5LQN8-F1
#
_cell.length_a   1.000
_cell.length_b   1.000
_cell.length_c   1.000
_cell.angle_alpha   90.00
_cell.angle_beta   90.00
_cell.angle_gamma   90.00
#
_symmetry.space_group_name_H-M   'P 1'
#
loop_
_entity.id
_entity.type
_entity.pdbx_description
1 polymer ?
#
loop_
_entity_poly.entity_id
_entity_poly.type
_entity_poly.pdbx_seq_one_letter_code
_entity_poly.pdbx_strand_id
1 'polypeptide(L)' 'METWDPAARSPHNWAILNESDVPLRRTGLGCGEDKTSVQYGGEHHLAPTQQSGDIARDYEIAEAGWHQAKNDKAD' A
#
# COMPACT_ATOMS: atom_id res chain seq x y z
N MET A 1 22.47 -5.28 -2.99
CA MET A 1 21.32 -6.19 -2.79
C MET A 1 21.00 -6.11 -1.32
N GLU A 2 20.08 -5.23 -0.92
CA GLU A 2 19.71 -5.06 0.48
C GLU A 2 18.95 -6.30 0.97
N THR A 3 19.42 -6.85 2.09
CA THR A 3 18.81 -7.98 2.78
C THR A 3 17.57 -7.51 3.52
N TRP A 4 16.42 -8.10 3.19
CA TRP A 4 15.12 -7.82 3.80
C TRP A 4 15.06 -8.42 5.22
N ASP A 5 14.80 -7.57 6.21
CA ASP A 5 14.44 -8.00 7.56
C ASP A 5 12.91 -7.87 7.73
N PRO A 6 12.15 -8.99 7.79
CA PRO A 6 10.71 -8.97 8.02
C PRO A 6 10.31 -8.40 9.39
N ALA A 7 11.23 -8.29 10.35
CA ALA A 7 10.99 -7.75 11.68
C ALA A 7 11.25 -6.23 11.79
N ALA A 8 11.93 -5.63 10.81
CA ALA A 8 12.13 -4.19 10.74
C ALA A 8 10.79 -3.52 10.38
N ARG A 9 9.99 -3.18 11.40
CA ARG A 9 8.74 -2.40 11.30
C ARG A 9 9.02 -0.96 10.86
N SER A 10 9.61 -0.78 9.67
CA SER A 10 9.56 0.52 9.01
C SER A 10 8.12 0.72 8.53
N PRO A 11 7.43 1.80 8.95
CA PRO A 11 6.09 2.06 8.44
C PRO A 11 6.12 2.32 6.93
N HIS A 12 7.27 2.69 6.36
CA HIS A 12 7.43 2.95 4.93
C HIS A 12 7.40 1.68 4.10
N ASN A 13 6.72 1.74 2.94
CA ASN A 13 6.67 0.62 1.98
C ASN A 13 6.16 -0.69 2.60
N TRP A 14 5.27 -0.57 3.59
CA TRP A 14 4.74 -1.70 4.36
C TRP A 14 4.06 -2.71 3.45
N ALA A 15 4.42 -3.98 3.61
CA ALA A 15 3.85 -5.07 2.82
C ALA A 15 2.49 -5.47 3.40
N ILE A 16 1.46 -5.38 2.58
CA ILE A 16 0.14 -5.95 2.87
C ILE A 16 0.18 -7.40 2.38
N LEU A 17 -0.02 -8.32 3.30
CA LEU A 17 0.02 -9.76 3.04
C LEU A 17 -1.41 -10.30 2.88
N ASN A 18 -1.58 -11.34 2.07
CA ASN A 18 -2.82 -12.11 2.03
C ASN A 18 -2.89 -13.11 3.19
N GLU A 19 -3.96 -13.92 3.23
CA GLU A 19 -4.18 -14.96 4.23
C GLU A 19 -3.10 -16.07 4.24
N SER A 20 -2.26 -16.16 3.20
CA SER A 20 -1.14 -17.10 3.09
C SER A 20 0.21 -16.45 3.37
N ASP A 21 0.25 -15.28 4.00
CA ASP A 21 1.46 -14.48 4.26
C ASP A 21 2.26 -14.08 3.00
N VAL A 22 1.60 -14.09 1.84
CA VAL A 22 2.22 -13.67 0.57
C VAL A 22 1.99 -12.16 0.36
N PRO A 23 3.03 -11.38 0.02
CA PRO A 23 2.87 -9.95 -0.27
C PRO A 23 1.95 -9.71 -1.47
N LEU A 24 0.85 -8.99 -1.23
CA LEU A 24 -0.08 -8.51 -2.26
C LEU A 24 0.39 -7.18 -2.85
N ARG A 25 0.59 -6.20 -1.97
CA ARG A 25 0.92 -4.81 -2.32
C ARG A 25 1.80 -4.17 -1.27
N ARG A 26 2.44 -3.06 -1.64
CA ARG A 26 3.11 -2.16 -0.71
C ARG A 26 2.30 -0.89 -0.56
N THR A 27 2.21 -0.41 0.68
CA THR A 27 1.65 0.90 0.98
C THR A 27 2.72 1.94 1.24
N GLY A 28 2.41 3.22 1.06
CA GLY A 28 3.34 4.31 1.37
C GLY A 28 3.72 4.28 2.84
N LEU A 29 2.69 4.24 3.70
CA LEU A 29 2.83 3.98 5.15
C LEU A 29 1.83 2.92 5.60
N GLY A 30 2.23 2.02 6.50
CA GLY A 30 1.34 1.01 7.06
C GLY A 30 1.46 0.84 8.57
N CYS A 31 0.33 0.52 9.20
CA CYS A 31 0.22 0.04 10.57
C CYS A 31 -0.50 -1.31 10.55
N GLY A 32 0.22 -2.40 10.82
CA GLY A 32 -0.36 -3.75 10.82
C GLY A 32 -1.33 -4.01 11.97
N GLU A 33 -1.14 -3.36 13.13
CA GLU A 33 -1.96 -3.55 14.32
C GLU A 33 -3.40 -3.05 14.10
N ASP A 34 -3.55 -1.92 13.41
CA ASP A 34 -4.85 -1.32 13.09
C ASP A 34 -5.33 -1.65 11.66
N LYS A 35 -4.58 -2.50 10.93
CA LYS A 35 -4.76 -2.74 9.48
C LYS A 35 -5.00 -1.45 8.70
N THR A 36 -4.23 -0.41 9.00
CA THR A 36 -4.39 0.92 8.42
C THR A 36 -3.25 1.21 7.47
N SER A 37 -3.56 1.71 6.28
CA SER A 37 -2.61 2.07 5.25
C SER A 37 -2.82 3.51 4.82
N VAL A 38 -1.72 4.22 4.56
CA VAL A 38 -1.73 5.55 3.96
C VAL A 38 -1.05 5.47 2.61
N GLN A 39 -1.84 5.74 1.59
CA GLN A 39 -1.37 5.84 0.22
C GLN A 39 -1.30 7.32 -0.16
N TYR A 40 -0.19 7.76 -0.73
CA TYR A 40 -0.21 9.04 -1.46
C TYR A 40 -1.05 8.83 -2.71
N GLY A 41 -2.13 9.59 -2.84
CA GLY A 41 -3.03 9.53 -3.97
C GLY A 41 -2.69 10.59 -5.04
N GLY A 42 -3.24 10.39 -6.25
CA GLY A 42 -2.85 11.02 -7.51
C GLY A 42 -2.76 12.55 -7.44
N GLU A 43 -1.72 13.19 -8.00
CA GLU A 43 -1.49 13.32 -9.45
C GLU A 43 -0.11 12.86 -9.96
N HIS A 44 0.64 12.07 -9.18
CA HIS A 44 1.97 11.63 -9.63
C HIS A 44 1.94 10.57 -10.76
N HIS A 45 0.82 9.87 -10.94
CA HIS A 45 0.62 8.83 -11.95
C HIS A 45 -0.26 9.34 -13.10
N LEU A 46 0.39 9.93 -14.10
CA LEU A 46 -0.28 10.61 -15.21
C LEU A 46 -0.71 9.67 -16.35
N ALA A 47 -0.13 8.46 -16.45
CA ALA A 47 -0.49 7.51 -17.50
C ALA A 47 -1.71 6.65 -17.12
N PRO A 48 -2.63 6.35 -18.06
CA PRO A 48 -3.81 5.51 -17.80
C PRO A 48 -3.47 4.13 -17.22
N THR A 49 -2.33 3.54 -17.60
CA THR A 49 -1.89 2.25 -17.08
C THR A 49 -1.51 2.31 -15.60
N GLN A 50 -0.96 3.44 -15.15
CA GLN A 50 -0.62 3.66 -13.75
C GLN A 50 -1.88 3.88 -12.91
N GLN A 51 -2.87 4.59 -13.45
CA GLN A 51 -4.18 4.78 -12.82
C GLN A 51 -4.94 3.46 -12.64
N SER A 52 -4.95 2.61 -13.68
CA SER A 52 -5.53 1.25 -13.57
C SER A 52 -4.81 0.40 -12.51
N GLY A 53 -3.49 0.55 -12.40
CA GLY A 53 -2.70 -0.10 -11.35
C GLY A 53 -3.05 0.39 -9.94
N ASP A 54 -3.28 1.69 -9.78
CA ASP A 54 -3.74 2.28 -8.52
C ASP A 54 -5.13 1.75 -8.12
N ILE A 55 -6.07 1.67 -9.07
CA ILE A 55 -7.41 1.10 -8.83
C ILE A 55 -7.31 -0.37 -8.39
N ALA A 56 -6.51 -1.18 -9.10
CA ALA A 56 -6.34 -2.60 -8.75
C ALA A 56 -5.73 -2.77 -7.35
N ARG A 57 -4.71 -1.97 -7.01
CA ARG A 57 -4.12 -1.95 -5.68
C ARG A 57 -5.16 -1.62 -4.61
N ASP A 58 -5.95 -0.57 -4.81
CA ASP A 58 -6.92 -0.14 -3.82
C ASP A 58 -7.99 -1.23 -3.57
N TYR A 59 -8.41 -1.94 -4.63
CA TYR A 59 -9.29 -3.10 -4.51
C TYR A 59 -8.65 -4.22 -3.68
N GLU A 60 -7.41 -4.60 -3.97
CA GLU A 60 -6.70 -5.68 -3.24
C GLU A 60 -6.45 -5.32 -1.76
N ILE A 61 -6.17 -4.05 -1.46
CA ILE A 61 -6.02 -3.56 -0.09
C ILE A 61 -7.34 -3.66 0.68
N ALA A 62 -8.46 -3.28 0.04
CA ALA A 62 -9.79 -3.40 0.62
C ALA A 62 -10.19 -4.87 0.84
N GLU A 63 -9.93 -5.76 -0.12
CA GLU A 63 -10.17 -7.20 -0.01
C GLU A 63 -9.32 -7.85 1.10
N ALA A 64 -8.10 -7.35 1.34
CA ALA A 64 -7.27 -7.76 2.48
C ALA A 64 -7.80 -7.25 3.85
N GLY A 65 -8.89 -6.48 3.84
CA GLY A 65 -9.53 -5.93 5.04
C GLY A 65 -8.78 -4.77 5.67
N TRP A 66 -7.99 -4.03 4.89
CA TRP A 66 -7.27 -2.86 5.36
C TRP A 66 -8.10 -1.58 5.19
N HIS A 67 -8.03 -0.70 6.18
CA HIS A 67 -8.52 0.67 6.07
C HIS A 67 -7.48 1.50 5.31
N GLN A 68 -7.89 2.07 4.17
CA GLN A 68 -7.00 2.87 3.33
C GLN A 68 -7.35 4.36 3.44
N ALA A 69 -6.38 5.17 3.89
CA ALA A 69 -6.43 6.62 3.80
C ALA A 69 -5.64 7.07 2.57
N LYS A 70 -6.26 7.90 1.73
CA LYS A 70 -5.60 8.54 0.59
C LYS A 70 -5.18 9.95 0.98
N ASN A 71 -3.90 10.25 0.77
CA ASN A 71 -3.38 11.60 0.89
C ASN A 71 -3.22 12.16 -0.52
N ASP A 72 -4.30 12.74 -1.04
CA ASP A 72 -4.32 13.47 -2.31
C ASP A 72 -3.80 14.88 -2.04
N LYS A 73 -2.49 15.06 -2.10
CA LYS A 73 -1.87 16.38 -2.01
C LYS A 73 -2.18 17.13 -3.32
N ALA A 74 -3.12 18.07 -3.26
CA ALA A 74 -3.29 19.14 -4.23
C ALA A 74 -2.71 20.42 -3.62
N ASP A 75 -1.39 20.58 -3.66
CA ASP A 75 -0.72 21.87 -3.45
C ASP A 75 -0.48 22.61 -4.77
#